data_AF-A0A1X7TXE6-F1
#
_entry.id   AF-A0A1X7TXE6-F1
#
_cell.length_a   1.000
_cell.length_b   1.000
_cell.length_c   1.000
_cell.angle_alpha   90.00
_cell.angle_beta   90.00
_cell.angle_gamma   90.00
#
_symmetry.space_group_name_H-M   'P 1'
#
loop_
_entity.id
_entity.type
_entity.pdbx_description
1 polymer ?
#
loop_
_entity_poly.entity_id
_entity_poly.type
_entity_poly.pdbx_seq_one_letter_code
_entity_poly.pdbx_strand_id
1 'polypeptide(L)'
;MLKLQSKGAVTELAPKEENRGFFSILFLVPKKDKGMRPVINFKNLNEFVVPRHFKMEGLHTLRDLIRKNDWMTQLDLKNAYFTIPIHSSSRPALRLSNHNRLYQFTSGLLQ
;
A
#
# COMPACT_ATOMS: atom_id res chain seq x y z
N MET A 1 9.33 -8.57 -4.57
CA MET A 1 8.94 -7.90 -5.82
C MET A 1 7.95 -8.72 -6.64
N LEU A 2 8.29 -9.96 -7.06
CA LEU A 2 7.42 -10.82 -7.87
C LEU A 2 5.96 -10.91 -7.39
N LYS A 3 5.74 -11.04 -6.08
CA LYS A 3 4.40 -11.08 -5.47
C LYS A 3 3.58 -9.79 -5.63
N LEU A 4 4.23 -8.63 -5.76
CA LEU A 4 3.54 -7.36 -6.01
C LEU A 4 3.19 -7.24 -7.50
N GLN A 5 4.11 -7.63 -8.39
CA GLN A 5 3.88 -7.64 -9.84
C GLN A 5 2.78 -8.62 -10.22
N SER A 6 2.78 -9.83 -9.66
CA SER A 6 1.75 -10.84 -9.92
C SER A 6 0.34 -10.41 -9.47
N LYS A 7 0.24 -9.35 -8.67
CA LYS A 7 -1.03 -8.76 -8.21
C LYS A 7 -1.38 -7.48 -8.98
N GLY A 8 -0.58 -7.10 -9.98
CA GLY A 8 -0.70 -5.84 -10.70
C GLY A 8 -0.38 -4.59 -9.86
N ALA A 9 -0.01 -4.73 -8.59
CA ALA A 9 0.17 -3.60 -7.68
C ALA A 9 1.33 -2.67 -8.08
N VAL A 10 2.32 -3.22 -8.79
CA VAL A 10 3.48 -2.49 -9.30
C VAL A 10 3.80 -2.88 -10.74
N THR A 11 4.34 -1.92 -11.50
CA THR A 11 4.89 -2.12 -12.84
C THR A 11 6.35 -1.69 -12.87
N GLU A 12 7.15 -2.31 -13.73
CA GLU A 12 8.54 -1.87 -13.98
C GLU A 12 8.54 -0.52 -14.70
N LEU A 13 9.47 0.37 -14.36
CA LEU A 13 9.60 1.66 -15.02
C LEU A 13 10.19 1.50 -16.42
N ALA A 14 9.80 2.38 -17.33
CA ALA A 14 10.52 2.54 -18.59
C ALA A 14 11.86 3.29 -18.36
N PRO A 15 12.93 2.98 -19.12
CA PRO A 15 14.25 3.61 -18.94
C PRO A 15 14.27 5.14 -18.97
N LYS A 16 13.36 5.75 -19.75
CA LYS A 16 13.22 7.21 -19.85
C LYS A 16 12.73 7.88 -18.56
N GLU A 17 12.23 7.11 -17.60
CA GLU A 17 11.60 7.63 -16.37
C GLU A 17 12.45 7.46 -15.11
N GLU A 18 13.63 6.83 -15.22
CA GLU A 18 14.48 6.44 -14.07
C GLU A 18 15.00 7.65 -13.28
N ASN A 19 15.20 8.79 -13.94
CA ASN A 19 15.77 9.99 -13.33
C ASN A 19 14.74 10.95 -12.72
N ARG A 20 13.50 10.51 -12.50
CA ARG A 20 12.42 11.36 -11.96
C ARG A 20 11.64 10.67 -10.85
N GLY A 21 11.08 11.45 -9.93
CA GLY A 21 10.21 10.96 -8.87
C GLY A 21 10.93 10.60 -7.57
N PHE A 22 10.18 10.01 -6.64
CA PHE A 22 10.62 9.68 -5.29
C PHE A 22 10.86 8.18 -5.18
N PHE A 23 12.08 7.79 -4.79
CA PHE A 23 12.49 6.39 -4.69
C PHE A 23 12.61 5.96 -3.23
N SER A 24 11.66 5.15 -2.79
CA SER A 24 11.65 4.57 -1.45
C SER A 24 12.40 3.24 -1.40
N ILE A 25 13.06 2.99 -0.27
CA ILE A 25 13.79 1.75 0.00
C ILE A 25 12.79 0.65 0.40
N LEU A 26 12.94 -0.52 -0.21
CA LEU A 26 12.27 -1.76 0.18
C LEU A 26 13.25 -2.63 0.99
N PHE A 27 12.84 -3.03 2.18
CA PHE A 27 13.63 -3.93 3.04
C PHE A 27 12.74 -4.99 3.69
N LEU A 28 13.36 -6.02 4.26
CA LEU A 28 12.65 -7.14 4.87
C LEU A 28 12.71 -7.07 6.40
N VAL A 29 11.57 -7.33 7.05
CA VAL A 29 11.48 -7.45 8.51
C VAL A 29 10.96 -8.84 8.89
N PRO A 30 11.51 -9.51 9.92
CA PRO A 30 10.99 -10.80 10.37
C PRO A 30 9.54 -10.71 10.83
N LYS A 31 8.74 -11.71 10.50
CA LYS A 31 7.42 -11.94 11.11
C LYS A 31 7.56 -12.87 12.31
N LYS A 32 6.57 -12.79 13.21
CA LYS A 32 6.45 -13.70 14.36
C LYS A 32 6.29 -15.18 13.96
N ASP A 33 5.71 -15.45 12.79
CA ASP A 33 5.35 -16.78 12.28
C ASP A 33 6.37 -17.38 11.28
N LYS A 34 7.65 -17.04 11.40
CA LYS A 34 8.77 -17.56 10.57
C LYS A 34 8.79 -17.13 9.08
N GLY A 35 8.20 -15.98 8.73
CA GLY A 35 8.31 -15.38 7.39
C GLY A 35 9.04 -14.03 7.38
N MET A 36 9.32 -13.50 6.19
CA MET A 36 9.78 -12.11 6.00
C MET A 36 8.65 -11.23 5.47
N ARG A 37 8.51 -10.02 6.01
CA ARG A 37 7.57 -9.00 5.56
C ARG A 37 8.34 -7.94 4.77
N PRO A 38 8.00 -7.70 3.48
CA PRO A 38 8.48 -6.54 2.78
C PRO A 38 7.90 -5.27 3.40
N VAL A 39 8.77 -4.31 3.72
CA VAL A 39 8.43 -2.99 4.25
C VAL A 39 9.05 -1.94 3.33
N ILE A 40 8.25 -0.92 3.02
CA ILE A 40 8.68 0.20 2.19
C ILE A 40 8.83 1.42 3.09
N ASN A 41 10.01 2.04 3.07
CA ASN A 41 10.24 3.24 3.84
C ASN A 41 9.67 4.47 3.13
N PHE A 42 8.48 4.90 3.55
CA PHE A 42 7.85 6.14 3.10
C PHE A 42 8.06 7.33 4.06
N LYS A 43 8.96 7.23 5.06
CA LYS A 43 9.16 8.30 6.04
C LYS A 43 9.43 9.65 5.39
N ASN A 44 10.41 9.71 4.50
CA ASN A 44 10.77 10.96 3.81
C ASN A 44 9.67 11.42 2.85
N LEU A 45 8.93 10.49 2.21
CA LEU A 45 7.81 10.85 1.35
C LEU A 45 6.68 11.51 2.14
N ASN A 46 6.38 10.96 3.33
CA ASN A 46 5.29 11.42 4.17
C ASN A 46 5.47 12.87 4.66
N GLU A 47 6.70 13.39 4.69
CA GLU A 47 6.98 14.80 5.02
C GLU A 47 6.39 15.78 3.99
N PHE A 48 6.15 15.32 2.76
CA PHE A 48 5.58 16.12 1.67
C PHE A 48 4.06 15.89 1.49
N VAL A 49 3.49 14.89 2.17
CA VAL A 49 2.07 14.56 2.04
C VAL A 49 1.28 15.44 3.00
N VAL A 50 0.39 16.27 2.44
CA VAL A 50 -0.53 17.08 3.25
C VAL A 50 -1.57 16.15 3.90
N PRO A 51 -1.62 16.05 5.24
CA PRO A 51 -2.61 15.21 5.90
C PRO A 51 -4.00 15.81 5.70
N ARG A 52 -4.92 15.02 5.15
CA ARG A 52 -6.34 15.40 5.06
C ARG A 52 -7.09 14.75 6.21
N HIS A 53 -7.92 15.52 6.89
CA HIS A 53 -8.80 14.98 7.91
C HIS A 53 -9.80 14.01 7.28
N PHE A 54 -9.82 12.78 7.78
CA PHE A 54 -10.80 11.76 7.43
C PHE A 54 -11.40 11.21 8.72
N LYS A 55 -12.72 11.28 8.84
CA LYS A 55 -13.43 10.71 9.99
C LYS A 55 -13.63 9.22 9.74
N MET A 56 -12.94 8.40 10.52
CA MET A 56 -13.14 6.95 10.54
C MET A 56 -14.14 6.61 11.64
N GLU A 57 -15.19 5.86 11.30
CA GLU A 57 -16.10 5.32 12.31
C GLU A 57 -15.35 4.32 13.20
N GLY A 58 -15.55 4.44 14.52
CA GLY A 58 -14.79 3.70 15.51
C GLY A 58 -15.66 2.75 16.32
N LEU A 59 -15.05 2.16 17.36
CA LEU A 59 -15.78 1.30 18.30
C LEU A 59 -16.93 2.02 19.02
N HIS A 60 -16.84 3.35 19.17
CA HIS A 60 -17.91 4.15 19.75
C HIS A 60 -19.17 4.14 18.86
N THR A 61 -19.02 4.36 17.55
CA THR A 61 -20.11 4.26 16.58
C THR A 61 -20.72 2.85 16.58
N LEU A 62 -19.87 1.83 16.69
CA LEU A 62 -20.31 0.44 16.70
C LEU A 62 -21.17 0.11 17.93
N ARG A 63 -20.85 0.70 19.10
CA ARG A 63 -21.63 0.50 20.34
C ARG A 63 -23.07 0.96 20.21
N ASP A 64 -23.32 2.03 19.46
CA ASP A 64 -24.66 2.56 19.24
C ASP A 64 -25.46 1.72 18.23
N LEU A 65 -24.77 0.89 17.44
CA LEU A 65 -25.36 0.03 16.40
C LEU A 65 -25.66 -1.39 16.88
N ILE A 66 -24.81 -1.96 17.73
CA ILE A 66 -24.94 -3.34 18.22
C ILE A 66 -26.00 -3.46 19.30
N ARG A 67 -26.84 -4.50 19.21
CA ARG A 67 -27.85 -4.86 20.20
C ARG A 67 -27.51 -6.16 20.90
N LYS A 68 -28.15 -6.37 22.06
CA LYS A 68 -28.08 -7.65 22.76
C LYS A 68 -28.59 -8.77 21.85
N ASN A 69 -27.83 -9.85 21.77
CA ASN A 69 -28.07 -11.04 20.93
C ASN A 69 -27.77 -10.88 19.43
N ASP A 70 -27.08 -9.82 19.01
CA ASP A 70 -26.55 -9.73 17.66
C ASP A 70 -25.41 -10.75 17.43
N TRP A 71 -25.36 -11.31 16.23
CA TRP A 71 -24.25 -12.14 15.77
C TRP A 71 -23.25 -11.27 15.01
N MET A 72 -21.97 -11.47 15.29
CA MET A 72 -20.89 -10.73 14.63
C MET A 72 -19.95 -11.68 13.90
N THR A 73 -19.40 -11.21 12.80
CA THR A 73 -18.28 -11.86 12.10
C THR A 73 -17.21 -10.83 11.77
N GLN A 74 -15.96 -11.27 11.69
CA GLN A 74 -14.83 -10.43 11.33
C GLN A 74 -14.39 -10.75 9.91
N LEU A 75 -14.28 -9.73 9.07
CA LEU A 75 -13.73 -9.83 7.72
C LEU A 75 -12.39 -9.12 7.66
N ASP A 76 -11.33 -9.84 7.28
CA ASP A 76 -10.02 -9.26 6.97
C ASP A 76 -9.85 -9.15 5.44
N LEU A 77 -9.80 -7.93 4.93
CA LEU A 77 -9.62 -7.66 3.50
C LEU A 77 -8.13 -7.75 3.12
N LYS A 78 -7.69 -8.96 2.79
CA LYS A 78 -6.31 -9.21 2.37
C LYS A 78 -5.94 -8.41 1.11
N ASN A 79 -4.93 -7.56 1.23
CA ASN A 79 -4.44 -6.66 0.17
C ASN A 79 -5.43 -5.57 -0.27
N ALA A 80 -6.36 -5.15 0.60
CA ALA A 80 -7.32 -4.08 0.30
C ALA A 80 -6.68 -2.81 -0.31
N TYR A 81 -5.50 -2.42 0.15
CA TYR A 81 -4.80 -1.24 -0.40
C TYR A 81 -4.54 -1.33 -1.91
N PHE A 82 -4.38 -2.53 -2.46
CA PHE A 82 -4.13 -2.68 -3.89
C PHE A 82 -5.41 -2.48 -4.70
N THR A 83 -6.61 -2.66 -4.14
CA THR A 83 -7.86 -2.45 -4.91
C THR A 83 -8.14 -0.99 -5.18
N ILE A 84 -7.45 -0.06 -4.51
CA ILE A 84 -7.60 1.37 -4.71
C ILE A 84 -6.57 1.84 -5.75
N PRO A 85 -7.00 2.43 -6.88
CA PRO A 85 -6.08 2.88 -7.89
C PRO A 85 -5.33 4.14 -7.48
N ILE A 86 -4.04 4.17 -7.81
CA ILE A 86 -3.19 5.35 -7.62
C ILE A 86 -3.29 6.21 -8.88
N HIS A 87 -3.71 7.45 -8.66
CA HIS A 87 -3.79 8.46 -9.69
C HIS A 87 -2.44 8.64 -10.40
N SER A 88 -2.45 8.73 -11.72
CA SER A 88 -1.24 8.74 -12.57
C SER A 88 -0.21 9.79 -12.13
N SER A 89 -0.66 10.99 -11.74
CA SER A 89 0.20 12.07 -11.26
C SER A 89 0.87 11.79 -9.91
N SER A 90 0.31 10.90 -9.09
CA SER A 90 0.84 10.54 -7.77
C SER A 90 1.83 9.38 -7.84
N ARG A 91 1.76 8.55 -8.89
CA ARG A 91 2.63 7.38 -9.05
C ARG A 91 4.13 7.71 -9.00
N PRO A 92 4.64 8.85 -9.53
CA PRO A 92 6.06 9.17 -9.44
C PRO A 92 6.57 9.32 -8.01
N ALA A 93 5.70 9.62 -7.05
CA ALA A 93 6.04 9.70 -5.63
C ALA A 93 6.12 8.32 -4.94
N LEU A 94 5.61 7.27 -5.60
CA LEU A 94 5.50 5.91 -5.08
C LEU A 94 6.36 4.94 -5.91
N ARG A 95 7.63 5.29 -6.13
CA ARG A 95 8.60 4.44 -6.83
C ARG A 95 9.52 3.76 -5.83
N LEU A 96 10.05 2.61 -6.21
CA LEU A 96 10.98 1.85 -5.38
C LEU A 96 11.99 1.06 -6.21
N SER A 97 13.16 0.84 -5.64
CA SER A 97 14.21 0.03 -6.25
C SER A 97 14.24 -1.38 -5.66
N ASN A 98 14.55 -2.37 -6.50
CA ASN A 98 14.79 -3.73 -6.08
C ASN A 98 15.72 -4.44 -7.08
N HIS A 99 16.88 -4.92 -6.61
CA HIS A 99 17.84 -5.69 -7.42
C HIS A 99 18.13 -5.04 -8.79
N ASN A 100 18.55 -3.76 -8.77
CA ASN A 100 18.87 -2.95 -9.96
C ASN A 100 17.71 -2.66 -10.93
N ARG A 101 16.48 -2.94 -10.52
CA ARG A 101 15.27 -2.56 -11.27
C ARG A 101 14.45 -1.56 -10.50
N LEU A 102 13.78 -0.69 -11.24
CA LEU A 102 12.92 0.35 -10.70
C LEU A 102 11.46 -0.01 -10.97
N TYR A 103 10.62 0.17 -9.95
CA TYR A 103 9.20 -0.14 -10.00
C TYR A 103 8.36 1.03 -9.51
N GLN A 104 7.12 1.09 -9.97
CA GLN A 104 6.15 2.12 -9.63
C GLN A 104 4.83 1.46 -9.22
N PHE A 105 4.22 1.96 -8.15
CA PHE A 105 2.87 1.55 -7.80
C PHE A 105 1.82 2.13 -8.76
N THR A 106 0.82 1.31 -9.10
CA THR A 106 -0.25 1.67 -10.04
C THR A 106 -1.62 1.40 -9.42
N SER A 107 -1.98 0.13 -9.26
CA SER A 107 -3.23 -0.39 -8.68
C SER A 107 -3.27 -1.90 -8.91
N GLY A 108 -3.69 -2.70 -7.93
CA GLY A 108 -4.04 -4.09 -8.15
C GLY A 108 -5.49 -4.25 -8.63
N LEU A 109 -5.67 -5.06 -9.68
CA LEU A 109 -6.92 -5.39 -10.39
C LEU A 109 -7.51 -4.29 -11.28
N LEU A 110 -6.96 -4.20 -12.49
CA LEU A 110 -7.69 -4.14 -13.76
C LEU A 110 -6.80 -4.81 -14.82
N GLN A 111 -6.80 -6.13 -14.84
CA GLN A 111 -6.52 -6.96 -16.02
C GLN A 111 -7.63 -7.99 -16.11
#